data_AF-V2WPG0-F1
#
_entry.id   AF-V2WPG0-F1
#
_cell.length_a   1.000
_cell.length_b   1.000
_cell.length_c   1.000
_cell.angle_alpha   90.00
_cell.angle_beta   90.00
_cell.angle_gamma   90.00
#
_symmetry.space_group_name_H-M   'P 1'
#
loop_
_entity.id
_entity.type
_entity.pdbx_description
1 polymer ?
#
loop_
_entity_poly.entity_id
_entity_poly.type
_entity_poly.pdbx_seq_one_letter_code
_entity_poly.pdbx_strand_id
1 'polypeptide(L)'
;MQLTDHDADSEYLARKASNAGYRTLSLITPPLYTAYVLVRRGRGTFSLNGLLQATWIGGAAGAAGGACISYARYKYTNPEAVKTKRIQVAYNTNRIRAEDHATIGSILFSVLTPAILWKRAKIVNLILGGAGIGSGIGSLTHYIRTMSGDPPPVIQIPNATPS
;
A
#
# COMPACT_ATOMS: atom_id res chain seq x y z
N MET A 1 -24.29 14.03 -10.47
CA MET A 1 -24.71 12.69 -10.03
C MET A 1 -24.46 12.63 -8.53
N GLN A 2 -25.50 12.78 -7.70
CA GLN A 2 -25.36 12.69 -6.24
C GLN A 2 -25.20 11.21 -5.88
N LEU A 3 -24.03 10.83 -5.37
CA LEU A 3 -23.82 9.52 -4.76
C LEU A 3 -24.71 9.45 -3.51
N THR A 4 -25.37 8.32 -3.29
CA THR A 4 -26.02 8.09 -2.00
C THR A 4 -24.95 8.07 -0.90
N ASP A 5 -25.27 8.47 0.33
CA ASP A 5 -24.31 8.50 1.45
C ASP A 5 -23.58 7.16 1.62
N HIS A 6 -24.27 6.06 1.32
CA HIS A 6 -23.72 4.71 1.33
C HIS A 6 -22.69 4.46 0.22
N ASP A 7 -22.97 4.88 -1.01
CA ASP A 7 -22.04 4.74 -2.13
C ASP A 7 -20.76 5.53 -1.86
N ALA A 8 -20.88 6.76 -1.34
CA ALA A 8 -19.74 7.60 -1.00
C ALA A 8 -18.86 6.98 0.10
N ASP A 9 -19.49 6.42 1.16
CA ASP A 9 -18.76 5.75 2.23
C ASP A 9 -18.07 4.46 1.73
N SER A 10 -18.73 3.71 0.82
CA SER A 10 -18.16 2.51 0.21
C SER A 10 -16.94 2.83 -0.67
N GLU A 11 -17.01 3.92 -1.45
CA GLU A 11 -15.91 4.40 -2.28
C GLU A 11 -14.73 4.86 -1.43
N TYR A 12 -14.99 5.55 -0.32
CA TYR A 12 -13.95 5.95 0.63
C TYR A 12 -13.20 4.72 1.17
N LEU A 13 -13.94 3.68 1.59
CA LEU A 13 -13.34 2.43 2.07
C LEU A 13 -12.60 1.67 0.96
N ALA A 14 -13.08 1.73 -0.28
CA ALA A 14 -12.40 1.16 -1.44
C ALA A 14 -11.07 1.85 -1.73
N ARG A 15 -11.04 3.19 -1.73
CA ARG A 15 -9.81 3.99 -1.89
C ARG A 15 -8.79 3.68 -0.80
N LYS A 16 -9.26 3.60 0.45
CA LYS A 16 -8.41 3.24 1.58
C LYS A 16 -7.85 1.83 1.41
N ALA A 17 -8.67 0.85 1.02
CA ALA A 17 -8.22 -0.52 0.74
C ALA A 17 -7.24 -0.60 -0.43
N SER A 18 -7.40 0.24 -1.46
CA SER A 18 -6.46 0.38 -2.58
C SER A 18 -5.06 0.75 -2.08
N ASN A 19 -4.94 1.81 -1.27
CA ASN A 19 -3.65 2.23 -0.70
C ASN A 19 -3.01 1.14 0.16
N ALA A 20 -3.82 0.44 0.95
CA ALA A 20 -3.35 -0.69 1.76
C ALA A 20 -2.84 -1.84 0.87
N GLY A 21 -3.57 -2.18 -0.20
CA GLY A 21 -3.18 -3.21 -1.16
C GLY A 21 -1.89 -2.86 -1.91
N TYR A 22 -1.76 -1.62 -2.39
CA TYR A 22 -0.54 -1.12 -3.02
C TYR A 22 0.66 -1.29 -2.11
N ARG A 23 0.53 -0.84 -0.85
CA ARG A 23 1.60 -0.87 0.14
C ARG A 23 2.03 -2.29 0.48
N THR A 24 1.06 -3.18 0.73
CA THR A 24 1.33 -4.57 1.09
C THR A 24 1.97 -5.34 -0.06
N LEU A 25 1.46 -5.21 -1.29
CA LEU A 25 2.08 -5.90 -2.42
C LEU A 25 3.41 -5.28 -2.83
N SER A 26 3.56 -3.96 -2.75
CA SER A 26 4.87 -3.33 -2.99
C SER A 26 5.95 -3.78 -1.99
N LEU A 27 5.55 -4.16 -0.77
CA LEU A 27 6.44 -4.73 0.25
C LEU A 27 6.78 -6.20 -0.02
N ILE A 28 5.79 -7.02 -0.41
CA ILE A 28 5.95 -8.48 -0.54
C ILE A 28 6.45 -8.89 -1.94
N THR A 29 6.11 -8.16 -2.99
CA THR A 29 6.48 -8.51 -4.36
C THR A 29 7.98 -8.55 -4.60
N PRO A 30 8.82 -7.61 -4.12
CA PRO A 30 10.27 -7.69 -4.31
C PRO A 30 10.92 -8.99 -3.75
N PRO A 31 10.70 -9.38 -2.48
CA PRO A 31 11.26 -10.63 -1.96
C PRO A 31 10.63 -11.86 -2.64
N LEU A 32 9.33 -11.83 -2.95
CA LEU A 32 8.65 -12.94 -3.62
C LEU A 32 9.19 -13.17 -5.04
N TYR A 33 9.37 -12.10 -5.82
CA TYR A 33 9.98 -12.16 -7.15
C TYR A 33 11.41 -12.67 -7.07
N THR A 34 12.19 -12.16 -6.12
CA THR A 34 13.59 -12.58 -5.93
C THR A 34 13.68 -14.06 -5.60
N ALA A 35 12.88 -14.54 -4.63
CA ALA A 35 12.81 -15.95 -4.28
C ALA A 35 12.37 -16.81 -5.46
N TYR A 36 11.34 -16.39 -6.18
CA TYR A 36 10.85 -17.09 -7.38
C TYR A 36 11.94 -17.23 -8.44
N VAL A 37 12.63 -16.15 -8.80
CA VAL A 37 13.69 -16.18 -9.82
C VAL A 37 14.86 -17.05 -9.38
N LEU A 38 15.29 -16.93 -8.12
CA LEU A 38 16.42 -17.72 -7.60
C LEU A 38 16.11 -19.22 -7.58
N VAL A 39 14.90 -19.62 -7.16
CA VAL A 39 14.50 -21.03 -7.06
C VAL A 39 14.19 -21.62 -8.45
N ARG A 40 13.48 -20.90 -9.32
CA ARG A 40 13.00 -21.44 -10.60
C ARG A 40 13.90 -21.19 -11.80
N ARG A 41 14.67 -20.10 -11.82
CA ARG A 41 15.41 -19.65 -13.01
C ARG A 41 16.91 -19.48 -12.78
N GLY A 42 17.38 -19.66 -11.55
CA GLY A 42 18.78 -19.51 -11.17
C GLY A 42 19.28 -18.05 -11.17
N ARG A 43 20.47 -17.86 -10.60
CA ARG A 43 21.09 -16.53 -10.38
C ARG A 43 21.38 -15.77 -11.68
N GLY A 44 21.67 -16.47 -12.78
CA GLY A 44 22.01 -15.86 -14.08
C GLY A 44 20.84 -15.14 -14.76
N THR A 45 19.60 -15.42 -14.34
CA THR A 45 18.39 -14.82 -14.92
C THR A 45 17.88 -13.63 -14.10
N PHE A 46 18.54 -13.29 -12.98
CA PHE A 46 18.15 -12.16 -12.16
C PHE A 46 18.49 -10.84 -12.85
N SER A 47 17.48 -9.98 -13.01
CA SER A 47 17.62 -8.66 -13.60
C SER A 47 16.94 -7.62 -12.73
N LEU A 48 17.66 -6.51 -12.49
CA LEU A 48 17.13 -5.36 -11.78
C LEU A 48 15.89 -4.78 -12.47
N ASN A 49 15.89 -4.76 -13.81
CA ASN A 49 14.74 -4.30 -14.57
C ASN A 49 13.50 -5.18 -14.33
N GLY A 50 13.69 -6.51 -14.24
CA GLY A 50 12.61 -7.44 -13.94
C GLY A 50 12.09 -7.31 -12.51
N LEU A 51 12.99 -7.11 -11.53
CA LEU A 51 12.60 -6.87 -10.14
C LEU A 51 11.76 -5.59 -10.01
N LEU A 52 12.24 -4.47 -10.56
CA LEU A 52 11.56 -3.19 -10.50
C LEU A 52 10.20 -3.25 -11.21
N GLN A 53 10.15 -3.90 -12.37
CA GLN A 53 8.92 -4.12 -13.12
C GLN A 53 7.91 -4.95 -12.31
N ALA A 54 8.34 -6.07 -11.75
CA ALA A 54 7.50 -6.91 -10.92
C ALA A 54 6.95 -6.13 -9.72
N THR A 55 7.78 -5.33 -9.06
CA THR A 55 7.36 -4.53 -7.91
C THR A 55 6.25 -3.55 -8.23
N TRP A 56 6.37 -2.72 -9.27
CA TRP A 56 5.32 -1.74 -9.56
C TRP A 56 4.06 -2.39 -10.13
N ILE A 57 4.19 -3.47 -10.92
CA ILE A 57 3.04 -4.24 -11.39
C ILE A 57 2.33 -4.90 -10.20
N GLY A 58 3.08 -5.48 -9.27
CA GLY A 58 2.55 -6.08 -8.05
C GLY A 58 1.84 -5.04 -7.18
N GLY A 59 2.46 -3.86 -6.98
CA GLY A 59 1.83 -2.73 -6.29
C GLY A 59 0.53 -2.29 -6.97
N ALA A 60 0.53 -2.09 -8.29
CA ALA A 60 -0.66 -1.71 -9.05
C ALA A 60 -1.77 -2.77 -9.00
N ALA A 61 -1.42 -4.05 -9.11
CA ALA A 61 -2.34 -5.17 -8.94
C ALA A 61 -2.93 -5.21 -7.52
N GLY A 62 -2.13 -4.87 -6.51
CA GLY A 62 -2.57 -4.78 -5.12
C GLY A 62 -3.54 -3.63 -4.89
N ALA A 63 -3.28 -2.48 -5.51
CA ALA A 63 -4.17 -1.33 -5.49
C ALA A 63 -5.54 -1.68 -6.09
N ALA A 64 -5.53 -2.21 -7.31
CA ALA A 64 -6.75 -2.61 -8.01
C ALA A 64 -7.50 -3.72 -7.24
N GLY A 65 -6.80 -4.76 -6.80
CA GLY A 65 -7.39 -5.86 -6.03
C GLY A 65 -7.99 -5.38 -4.70
N GLY A 66 -7.28 -4.54 -3.95
CA GLY A 66 -7.75 -3.96 -2.70
C GLY A 66 -9.00 -3.10 -2.89
N ALA A 67 -9.03 -2.27 -3.93
CA ALA A 67 -10.18 -1.46 -4.28
C ALA A 67 -11.40 -2.33 -4.62
N CYS A 68 -11.23 -3.29 -5.54
CA CYS A 68 -12.31 -4.14 -6.02
C CYS A 68 -12.89 -5.03 -4.91
N ILE A 69 -12.04 -5.68 -4.11
CA ILE A 69 -12.48 -6.55 -3.01
C ILE A 69 -13.25 -5.74 -1.97
N SER A 70 -12.74 -4.56 -1.59
CA SER A 70 -13.38 -3.69 -0.61
C SER A 70 -14.71 -3.14 -1.14
N TYR A 71 -14.73 -2.65 -2.38
CA TYR A 71 -15.95 -2.15 -3.00
C TYR A 71 -17.02 -3.24 -3.10
N ALA A 72 -16.68 -4.43 -3.58
CA ALA A 72 -17.61 -5.56 -3.65
C ALA A 72 -18.14 -5.96 -2.27
N ARG A 73 -17.30 -5.92 -1.23
CA ARG A 73 -17.69 -6.20 0.14
C ARG A 73 -18.67 -5.16 0.69
N TYR A 74 -18.41 -3.87 0.47
CA TYR A 74 -19.21 -2.80 1.07
C TYR A 74 -20.46 -2.42 0.28
N LYS A 75 -20.51 -2.73 -1.02
CA LYS A 75 -21.68 -2.47 -1.88
C LYS A 75 -22.98 -3.10 -1.39
N TYR A 76 -22.91 -4.27 -0.76
CA TYR A 76 -24.09 -4.99 -0.24
C TYR A 76 -24.17 -5.00 1.29
N THR A 77 -23.33 -4.23 1.97
CA THR A 77 -23.33 -4.14 3.44
C THR A 77 -24.31 -3.07 3.92
N ASN A 78 -24.95 -3.29 5.08
CA ASN A 78 -25.83 -2.32 5.73
C ASN A 78 -25.18 -0.92 5.83
N PRO A 79 -25.86 0.16 5.39
CA PRO A 79 -25.35 1.53 5.45
C PRO A 79 -24.78 1.97 6.80
N GLU A 80 -25.42 1.59 7.91
CA GLU A 80 -24.94 1.97 9.25
C GLU A 80 -23.59 1.32 9.58
N ALA A 81 -23.39 0.07 9.16
CA ALA A 81 -22.15 -0.65 9.35
C ALA A 81 -21.02 -0.06 8.49
N VAL A 82 -21.32 0.34 7.24
CA VAL A 82 -20.35 1.01 6.35
C VAL A 82 -19.93 2.37 6.94
N LYS A 83 -20.89 3.16 7.42
CA LYS A 83 -20.63 4.45 8.06
C LYS A 83 -19.77 4.32 9.32
N THR A 84 -20.11 3.36 10.20
CA THR A 84 -19.30 3.06 11.38
C THR A 84 -17.88 2.66 10.99
N LYS A 85 -17.73 1.81 9.96
CA LYS A 85 -16.42 1.38 9.50
C LYS A 85 -15.62 2.53 8.88
N ARG A 86 -16.27 3.43 8.14
CA ARG A 86 -15.64 4.64 7.62
C ARG A 86 -15.07 5.50 8.75
N ILE A 87 -15.85 5.77 9.79
CA ILE A 87 -15.41 6.57 10.94
C ILE A 87 -14.20 5.91 11.59
N GLN A 88 -14.27 4.60 11.88
CA GLN A 88 -13.12 3.86 12.42
C GLN A 88 -11.87 3.97 11.54
N VAL A 89 -12.02 3.83 10.22
CA VAL A 89 -10.89 3.92 9.29
C VAL A 89 -10.35 5.35 9.17
N ALA A 90 -11.22 6.36 9.22
CA ALA A 90 -10.86 7.77 9.13
C ALA A 90 -10.08 8.27 10.35
N TYR A 91 -10.36 7.74 11.54
CA TYR A 91 -9.69 8.14 12.78
C TYR A 91 -8.63 7.15 13.27
N ASN A 92 -8.28 6.15 12.45
CA ASN A 92 -7.21 5.23 12.80
C ASN A 92 -5.84 5.89 12.55
N THR A 93 -5.29 6.54 13.59
CA THR A 93 -3.99 7.23 13.54
C THR A 93 -2.85 6.30 13.12
N ASN A 94 -2.89 5.03 13.52
CA ASN A 94 -1.87 4.06 13.14
C ASN A 94 -1.85 3.82 11.63
N ARG A 95 -3.02 3.69 11.02
CA ARG A 95 -3.16 3.56 9.57
C ARG A 95 -2.67 4.81 8.85
N ILE A 96 -3.05 5.99 9.33
CA ILE A 96 -2.66 7.28 8.74
C ILE A 96 -1.14 7.41 8.74
N ARG A 97 -0.49 7.24 9.90
CA ARG A 97 0.98 7.30 10.00
C ARG A 97 1.68 6.28 9.10
N ALA A 98 1.14 5.07 9.01
CA ALA A 98 1.68 4.03 8.12
C ALA A 98 1.52 4.40 6.64
N GLU A 99 0.42 5.07 6.26
CA GLU A 99 0.20 5.59 4.90
C GLU A 99 1.20 6.73 4.63
N ASP A 100 1.40 7.65 5.56
CA ASP A 100 2.34 8.77 5.42
C ASP A 100 3.78 8.29 5.20
N HIS A 101 4.28 7.36 6.02
CA HIS A 101 5.64 6.84 5.85
C HIS A 101 5.81 6.14 4.50
N ALA A 102 4.79 5.37 4.07
CA ALA A 102 4.81 4.71 2.77
C ALA A 102 4.81 5.72 1.62
N THR A 103 4.00 6.78 1.69
CA THR A 103 3.96 7.84 0.68
C THR A 103 5.28 8.61 0.62
N ILE A 104 5.84 9.01 1.76
CA ILE A 104 7.16 9.67 1.83
C ILE A 104 8.23 8.77 1.22
N GLY A 105 8.28 7.51 1.62
CA GLY A 105 9.22 6.54 1.06
C GLY A 105 9.03 6.37 -0.45
N SER A 106 7.79 6.30 -0.91
CA SER A 106 7.46 6.17 -2.33
C SER A 106 7.98 7.36 -3.15
N ILE A 107 7.70 8.59 -2.71
CA ILE A 107 8.16 9.81 -3.39
C ILE A 107 9.69 9.86 -3.38
N LEU A 108 10.32 9.62 -2.23
CA LEU A 108 11.78 9.64 -2.09
C LEU A 108 12.46 8.65 -3.05
N PHE A 109 12.03 7.40 -3.07
CA PHE A 109 12.65 6.38 -3.91
C PHE A 109 12.25 6.48 -5.38
N SER A 110 11.14 7.12 -5.73
CA SER A 110 10.79 7.41 -7.13
C SER A 110 11.82 8.31 -7.81
N VAL A 111 12.50 9.16 -7.03
CA VAL A 111 13.56 10.08 -7.49
C VAL A 111 14.94 9.50 -7.24
N LEU A 112 15.17 8.90 -6.06
CA LEU A 112 16.46 8.34 -5.68
C LEU A 112 16.86 7.15 -6.56
N THR A 113 15.91 6.26 -6.86
CA THR A 113 16.17 5.05 -7.64
C THR A 113 16.68 5.36 -9.06
N PRO A 114 16.05 6.23 -9.86
CA PRO A 114 16.60 6.61 -11.16
C PRO A 114 17.91 7.39 -11.04
N ALA A 115 18.10 8.20 -9.99
CA ALA A 115 19.36 8.91 -9.78
C ALA A 115 20.56 7.96 -9.57
N ILE A 116 20.36 6.89 -8.80
CA ILE A 116 21.44 5.92 -8.47
C ILE A 116 21.59 4.85 -9.57
N LEU A 117 20.48 4.33 -10.09
CA LEU A 117 20.44 3.19 -11.00
C LEU A 117 20.26 3.60 -12.46
N TRP A 118 20.66 4.83 -12.80
CA TRP A 118 20.59 5.36 -14.16
C TRP A 118 21.27 4.39 -15.16
N LYS A 119 20.64 4.18 -16.32
CA LYS A 119 21.03 3.19 -17.35
C LYS A 119 21.06 1.71 -16.93
N ARG A 120 20.73 1.35 -15.68
CA ARG A 120 20.67 -0.06 -15.23
C ARG A 120 19.31 -0.72 -15.48
N ALA A 121 18.27 0.06 -15.71
CA ALA A 121 16.91 -0.40 -16.04
C ALA A 121 16.17 0.67 -16.86
N LYS A 122 14.98 0.32 -17.38
CA LYS A 122 14.11 1.27 -18.08
C LYS A 122 13.61 2.34 -17.12
N ILE A 123 13.54 3.59 -17.57
CA ILE A 123 13.19 4.75 -16.72
C ILE A 123 11.85 4.59 -16.00
N VAL A 124 10.84 4.04 -16.68
CA VAL A 124 9.52 3.77 -16.09
C VAL A 124 9.63 2.79 -14.92
N ASN A 125 10.43 1.73 -15.06
CA ASN A 125 10.66 0.75 -14.01
C ASN A 125 11.47 1.34 -12.86
N LEU A 126 12.43 2.24 -13.14
CA LEU A 126 13.18 2.93 -12.09
C LEU A 126 12.28 3.82 -11.23
N ILE A 127 11.41 4.62 -11.86
CA ILE A 127 10.52 5.54 -11.16
C ILE A 127 9.43 4.76 -10.41
N LEU A 128 8.66 3.92 -11.12
CA LEU A 128 7.51 3.21 -10.53
C LEU A 128 7.96 2.08 -9.59
N GLY A 129 8.99 1.33 -9.98
CA GLY A 129 9.57 0.28 -9.14
C GLY A 129 10.25 0.86 -7.91
N GLY A 130 10.96 2.00 -8.05
CA GLY A 130 11.49 2.76 -6.94
C GLY A 130 10.38 3.24 -6.00
N ALA A 131 9.30 3.79 -6.53
CA ALA A 131 8.12 4.21 -5.77
C ALA A 131 7.48 3.04 -4.98
N GLY A 132 7.42 1.84 -5.57
CA GLY A 132 6.96 0.63 -4.88
C GLY A 132 7.89 0.20 -3.75
N ILE A 133 9.20 0.07 -4.03
CA ILE A 133 10.20 -0.28 -3.01
C ILE A 133 10.16 0.72 -1.85
N GLY A 134 10.14 2.02 -2.17
CA GLY A 134 10.05 3.10 -1.19
C GLY A 134 8.79 3.01 -0.32
N SER A 135 7.65 2.68 -0.93
CA SER A 135 6.41 2.43 -0.18
C SER A 135 6.56 1.26 0.80
N GLY A 136 7.21 0.17 0.37
CA GLY A 136 7.50 -0.97 1.24
C GLY A 136 8.41 -0.59 2.41
N ILE A 137 9.53 0.08 2.11
CA ILE A 137 10.50 0.52 3.13
C ILE A 137 9.85 1.47 4.14
N GLY A 138 9.09 2.48 3.68
CA GLY A 138 8.38 3.40 4.57
C GLY A 138 7.40 2.68 5.50
N SER A 139 6.71 1.65 4.99
CA SER A 139 5.83 0.81 5.80
C SER A 139 6.60 0.07 6.90
N LEU A 140 7.72 -0.56 6.53
CA LEU A 140 8.58 -1.24 7.48
C LEU A 140 9.11 -0.27 8.55
N THR A 141 9.52 0.93 8.16
CA THR A 141 9.94 1.98 9.10
C THR A 141 8.84 2.29 10.12
N HIS A 142 7.60 2.44 9.66
CA HIS A 142 6.47 2.66 10.56
C HIS A 142 6.26 1.49 11.53
N TYR A 143 6.30 0.24 11.03
CA TYR A 143 6.15 -0.95 11.87
C TYR A 143 7.27 -1.07 12.91
N ILE A 144 8.52 -0.85 12.50
CA ILE A 144 9.68 -0.88 13.39
C ILE A 144 9.54 0.20 14.48
N ARG A 145 9.21 1.44 14.11
CA ARG A 145 9.01 2.54 15.08
C ARG A 145 7.88 2.25 16.07
N THR A 146 6.77 1.70 15.58
CA THR A 146 5.64 1.31 16.42
C THR A 146 6.05 0.21 17.41
N MET A 147 6.87 -0.76 16.98
CA MET A 147 7.39 -1.83 17.85
C MET A 147 8.48 -1.33 18.82
N SER A 148 9.26 -0.32 18.45
CA SER A 148 10.34 0.24 19.26
C SER A 148 9.89 1.25 20.31
N GLY A 149 8.58 1.48 20.48
CA GLY A 149 8.03 2.27 21.58
C GLY A 149 7.54 3.68 21.23
N ASP A 150 7.38 4.02 19.95
CA ASP A 150 6.67 5.24 19.51
C ASP A 150 5.35 4.89 18.81
N PRO A 151 4.35 4.33 19.54
CA PRO A 151 3.06 4.03 18.97
C PRO A 151 2.27 5.33 18.69
N PRO A 152 1.51 5.38 17.58
CA PRO A 152 0.58 6.48 17.31
C PRO A 152 -0.44 6.68 18.44
N PRO A 153 -0.84 7.94 18.73
CA PRO A 153 -1.86 8.21 19.72
C PRO A 153 -3.20 7.59 19.29
N VAL A 154 -3.84 6.90 20.22
CA VAL A 154 -5.16 6.30 20.02
C VAL A 154 -6.20 7.39 20.21
N ILE A 155 -6.88 7.78 19.13
CA ILE A 155 -8.00 8.70 19.19
C ILE A 155 -9.23 7.91 19.62
N GLN A 156 -9.76 8.22 20.80
CA GLN A 156 -11.05 7.68 21.24
C GLN A 156 -12.15 8.33 20.41
N ILE A 157 -12.85 7.52 19.63
CA ILE A 157 -13.99 7.98 18.82
C ILE A 157 -15.24 7.85 19.72
N PRO A 158 -15.92 8.94 20.07
CA PRO A 158 -17.20 8.84 20.78
C PRO A 158 -18.16 7.99 19.94
N ASN A 159 -18.67 6.89 20.53
CA ASN A 159 -19.61 5.92 19.94
C ASN A 159 -19.04 4.79 19.04
N ALA A 160 -17.73 4.55 19.01
CA ALA A 160 -17.21 3.28 18.46
C ALA A 160 -17.04 2.26 19.62
N THR A 161 -17.94 1.28 19.71
CA THR A 161 -17.82 0.17 20.67
C THR A 161 -16.46 -0.52 20.50
N PRO A 162 -15.66 -0.68 21.56
CA PRO A 162 -14.46 -1.50 21.49
C PRO A 162 -14.89 -2.96 21.33
N SER A 163 -14.41 -3.63 20.28
CA SER A 163 -14.46 -5.09 20.13
C SER A 163 -13.11 -5.67 20.49
#